data_AF-A0A397SBB7-F1
#
_entry.id   AF-A0A397SBB7-F1
#
_cell.length_a   1.000
_cell.length_b   1.000
_cell.length_c   1.000
_cell.angle_alpha   90.00
_cell.angle_beta   90.00
_cell.angle_gamma   90.00
#
_symmetry.space_group_name_H-M   'P 1'
#
loop_
_entity.id
_entity.type
_entity.pdbx_description
1 polymer ?
#
loop_
_entity_poly.entity_id
_entity_poly.type
_entity_poly.pdbx_seq_one_letter_code
_entity_poly.pdbx_strand_id
1 'polypeptide(L)'
;MASLSLVQLILSIALVLSSFVLDVICFTPPPRFAQTSALIGNNIYFMGGVVPLPDPIISDFFCLNTAVLTSTASIPWTELTGLDNLFTTWGTAVAGGANKDQFVLFGGQMTPAENSSLVIVYDTNNNTWSKPVISTSSAPEPARKQQTQAVIDSSGKMYIFGGSTSDNSLVNDMVILDTVNWSWSTGTQDGAPDARSDFSATILNNGVIVYIGGNGLNNRYVPMSQINTYDTISATWVNKEATGDIPNPRGGHSAVLTSDGRIIMYGGALSISADGQYTAASPDIAVLDTNSNFVWSQPKASGTSPPQIAYHSATLVGDHMIISFGNVTNKGPSADVYVLDTRDNGYKWITSIDAPVASSGNQSNVGVIVGITVGVIVGLILIGGGLFWFYRNRKMMEDVIETPGEFTDAGFTRRYETMNSATTSQTSHDLSKLSNTESDPSREFHPSYSHNFPVQHDPEIEDDDKEFRILPQELQPEYLEKKFNNNNI
;
A
#
# COMPACT_ATOMS: atom_id res chain seq x y z
N MET A 1 -39.46 21.20 -36.44
CA MET A 1 -38.03 21.46 -36.09
C MET A 1 -37.77 21.50 -34.58
N ALA A 2 -38.73 21.81 -33.70
CA ALA A 2 -38.49 21.88 -32.25
C ALA A 2 -38.29 20.51 -31.55
N SER A 3 -38.94 19.44 -32.01
CA SER A 3 -38.84 18.10 -31.39
C SER A 3 -37.48 17.42 -31.55
N LEU A 4 -36.77 17.71 -32.64
CA LEU A 4 -35.44 17.14 -32.92
C LEU A 4 -34.38 17.67 -31.93
N SER A 5 -34.56 18.92 -31.48
CA SER A 5 -33.63 19.59 -30.55
C SER A 5 -33.69 19.05 -29.12
N LEU A 6 -34.88 18.63 -28.67
CA LEU A 6 -35.07 18.08 -27.33
C LEU A 6 -34.49 16.67 -27.22
N VAL A 7 -34.68 15.85 -28.26
CA VAL A 7 -34.11 14.49 -28.33
C VAL A 7 -32.58 14.55 -28.38
N GLN A 8 -32.01 15.47 -29.16
CA GLN A 8 -30.56 15.71 -29.17
C GLN A 8 -30.05 16.20 -27.82
N LEU A 9 -30.75 17.11 -27.13
CA LEU A 9 -30.36 17.58 -25.81
C LEU A 9 -30.40 16.46 -24.76
N ILE A 10 -31.43 15.62 -24.76
CA ILE A 10 -31.54 14.47 -23.86
C ILE A 10 -30.44 13.45 -24.14
N LEU A 11 -30.17 13.16 -25.42
CA LEU A 11 -29.06 12.28 -25.81
C LEU A 11 -27.71 12.85 -25.42
N SER A 12 -27.49 14.16 -25.56
CA SER A 12 -26.25 14.83 -25.13
C SER A 12 -26.10 14.79 -23.60
N ILE A 13 -27.17 15.03 -22.83
CA ILE A 13 -27.14 14.93 -21.37
C ILE A 13 -26.91 13.48 -20.93
N ALA A 14 -27.55 12.50 -21.58
CA ALA A 14 -27.33 11.08 -21.32
C ALA A 14 -25.91 10.65 -21.68
N LEU A 15 -25.34 11.15 -22.78
CA LEU A 15 -23.94 10.90 -23.15
C LEU A 15 -22.98 11.51 -22.13
N VAL A 16 -23.24 12.75 -21.71
CA VAL A 16 -22.45 13.46 -20.70
C VAL A 16 -22.55 12.78 -19.34
N LEU A 17 -23.75 12.37 -18.90
CA LEU A 17 -23.94 11.58 -17.68
C LEU A 17 -23.32 10.18 -17.78
N SER A 18 -23.36 9.54 -18.95
CA SER A 18 -22.65 8.27 -19.18
C SER A 18 -21.13 8.44 -19.21
N SER A 19 -20.62 9.60 -19.62
CA SER A 19 -19.19 9.96 -19.51
C SER A 19 -18.80 10.40 -18.10
N PHE A 20 -19.79 10.66 -17.22
CA PHE A 20 -19.62 10.86 -15.79
C PHE A 20 -19.90 9.59 -14.97
N VAL A 21 -20.06 8.43 -15.63
CA VAL A 21 -19.67 7.17 -14.99
C VAL A 21 -18.16 7.23 -14.88
N LEU A 22 -17.69 7.96 -13.85
CA LEU A 22 -16.39 7.72 -13.29
C LEU A 22 -16.44 6.25 -12.91
N ASP A 23 -15.86 5.39 -13.74
CA ASP A 23 -15.34 4.13 -13.25
C ASP A 23 -14.46 4.53 -12.08
N VAL A 24 -15.01 4.42 -10.87
CA VAL A 24 -14.21 4.50 -9.66
C VAL A 24 -13.33 3.28 -9.76
N ILE A 25 -12.15 3.46 -10.36
CA ILE A 25 -11.13 2.44 -10.40
C ILE A 25 -10.80 2.18 -8.93
N CYS A 26 -11.40 1.12 -8.39
CA CYS A 26 -11.11 0.68 -7.04
C CYS A 26 -9.69 0.13 -7.07
N PHE A 27 -8.79 0.80 -6.36
CA PHE A 27 -7.42 0.32 -6.21
C PHE A 27 -7.46 -1.12 -5.67
N THR A 28 -6.77 -2.03 -6.34
CA THR A 28 -6.62 -3.41 -5.89
C THR A 28 -5.13 -3.70 -5.78
N PRO A 29 -4.60 -3.95 -4.57
CA PRO A 29 -3.19 -4.22 -4.39
C PRO A 29 -2.81 -5.54 -5.09
N PRO A 30 -1.64 -5.61 -5.75
CA PRO A 30 -1.15 -6.84 -6.35
C PRO A 30 -0.89 -7.93 -5.30
N PRO A 31 -0.88 -9.22 -5.71
CA PRO A 31 -0.49 -10.33 -4.86
C PRO A 31 0.90 -10.13 -4.26
N ARG A 32 1.07 -10.39 -2.96
CA ARG A 32 2.33 -10.12 -2.25
C ARG A 32 2.55 -11.01 -1.04
N PHE A 33 3.75 -10.98 -0.48
CA PHE A 33 4.07 -11.49 0.85
C PHE A 33 5.18 -10.64 1.49
N ALA A 34 5.48 -10.87 2.77
CA ALA A 34 6.51 -10.12 3.50
C ALA A 34 6.28 -8.59 3.56
N GLN A 35 5.03 -8.17 3.35
CA GLN A 35 4.58 -6.82 3.61
C GLN A 35 4.49 -6.57 5.11
N THR A 36 4.59 -5.31 5.51
CA THR A 36 4.30 -4.89 6.88
C THR A 36 2.89 -4.33 6.99
N SER A 37 2.28 -4.41 8.17
CA SER A 37 0.97 -3.81 8.42
C SER A 37 0.77 -3.36 9.86
N ALA A 38 -0.06 -2.35 10.07
CA ALA A 38 -0.50 -1.91 11.40
C ALA A 38 -1.94 -1.40 11.37
N LEU A 39 -2.70 -1.73 12.42
CA LEU A 39 -4.06 -1.21 12.63
C LEU A 39 -4.00 0.14 13.34
N ILE A 40 -4.50 1.19 12.68
CA ILE A 40 -4.61 2.54 13.23
C ILE A 40 -6.06 3.02 13.03
N GLY A 41 -6.76 3.28 14.13
CA GLY A 41 -8.19 3.54 14.10
C GLY A 41 -8.94 2.37 13.45
N ASN A 42 -9.68 2.65 12.38
CA ASN A 42 -10.44 1.65 11.62
C ASN A 42 -9.71 1.15 10.38
N ASN A 43 -8.47 1.55 10.14
CA ASN A 43 -7.73 1.22 8.93
C ASN A 43 -6.56 0.30 9.25
N ILE A 44 -6.45 -0.80 8.50
CA ILE A 44 -5.20 -1.59 8.46
C ILE A 44 -4.36 -0.99 7.34
N TYR A 45 -3.24 -0.39 7.71
CA TYR A 45 -2.28 0.17 6.76
C TYR A 45 -1.28 -0.91 6.35
N PHE A 46 -0.88 -0.91 5.09
CA PHE A 46 0.07 -1.86 4.50
C PHE A 46 1.16 -1.11 3.76
N MET A 47 2.39 -1.63 3.82
CA MET A 47 3.51 -1.09 3.04
C MET A 47 4.38 -2.21 2.47
N GLY A 48 4.69 -2.06 1.19
CA GLY A 48 5.67 -2.87 0.47
C GLY A 48 5.34 -4.37 0.43
N GLY A 49 6.38 -5.19 0.53
CA GLY A 49 6.34 -6.63 0.31
C GLY A 49 6.94 -7.04 -1.03
N VAL A 50 7.03 -8.34 -1.22
CA VAL A 50 7.54 -8.99 -2.43
C VAL A 50 6.36 -9.36 -3.32
N VAL A 51 6.41 -8.96 -4.60
CA VAL A 51 5.38 -9.28 -5.60
C VAL A 51 5.96 -10.08 -6.77
N PRO A 52 5.12 -10.69 -7.62
CA PRO A 52 5.60 -11.39 -8.81
C PRO A 52 6.37 -10.48 -9.77
N LEU A 53 7.29 -11.06 -10.55
CA LEU A 53 8.01 -10.37 -11.62
C LEU A 53 7.05 -9.72 -12.63
N PRO A 54 7.41 -8.57 -13.24
CA PRO A 54 8.76 -7.97 -13.34
C PRO A 54 9.13 -6.93 -12.27
N ASP A 55 8.25 -6.66 -11.30
CA ASP A 55 8.46 -5.62 -10.28
C ASP A 55 8.59 -6.25 -8.88
N PRO A 56 9.65 -7.04 -8.59
CA PRO A 56 9.64 -7.98 -7.46
C PRO A 56 9.46 -7.35 -6.07
N ILE A 57 9.64 -6.03 -5.95
CA ILE A 57 9.40 -5.27 -4.73
C ILE A 57 8.69 -3.97 -5.12
N ILE A 58 7.77 -3.53 -4.26
CA ILE A 58 6.99 -2.30 -4.44
C ILE A 58 7.13 -1.36 -3.24
N SER A 59 6.91 -0.07 -3.50
CA SER A 59 6.96 1.03 -2.53
C SER A 59 5.57 1.56 -2.20
N ASP A 60 4.53 0.79 -2.52
CA ASP A 60 3.15 1.24 -2.35
C ASP A 60 2.76 1.29 -0.87
N PHE A 61 1.84 2.21 -0.60
CA PHE A 61 1.26 2.41 0.71
C PHE A 61 -0.23 2.56 0.54
N PHE A 62 -0.99 1.75 1.25
CA PHE A 62 -2.44 1.68 1.10
C PHE A 62 -3.06 1.17 2.39
N CYS A 63 -4.38 1.27 2.49
CA CYS A 63 -5.09 0.76 3.64
C CYS A 63 -6.40 0.05 3.28
N LEU A 64 -6.85 -0.77 4.22
CA LEU A 64 -8.16 -1.42 4.24
C LEU A 64 -9.00 -0.80 5.35
N ASN A 65 -10.14 -0.21 5.02
CA ASN A 65 -11.09 0.29 6.01
C ASN A 65 -11.98 -0.84 6.56
N THR A 66 -11.71 -1.22 7.81
CA THR A 66 -12.37 -2.33 8.50
C THR A 66 -13.80 -1.99 8.93
N ALA A 67 -14.16 -0.72 9.09
CA ALA A 67 -15.50 -0.30 9.50
C ALA A 67 -16.56 -0.49 8.39
N VAL A 68 -16.12 -0.59 7.13
CA VAL A 68 -16.99 -0.80 5.96
C VAL A 68 -16.71 -2.14 5.26
N LEU A 69 -15.82 -2.97 5.82
CA LEU A 69 -15.55 -4.31 5.33
C LEU A 69 -16.73 -5.24 5.65
N THR A 70 -17.52 -5.57 4.62
CA THR A 70 -18.72 -6.41 4.74
C THR A 70 -18.60 -7.75 4.01
N SER A 71 -17.61 -7.90 3.13
CA SER A 71 -17.35 -9.15 2.42
C SER A 71 -15.87 -9.27 2.02
N THR A 72 -15.36 -10.51 1.96
CA THR A 72 -14.03 -10.80 1.41
C THR A 72 -13.97 -10.74 -0.11
N ALA A 73 -15.12 -10.69 -0.81
CA ALA A 73 -15.19 -10.55 -2.26
C ALA A 73 -15.07 -9.09 -2.75
N SER A 74 -15.28 -8.12 -1.86
CA SER A 74 -15.19 -6.70 -2.18
C SER A 74 -14.53 -5.98 -1.00
N ILE A 75 -13.20 -5.86 -1.10
CA ILE A 75 -12.38 -5.28 -0.05
C ILE A 75 -12.30 -3.75 -0.27
N PRO A 76 -12.61 -2.93 0.74
CA PRO A 76 -12.58 -1.47 0.64
C PRO A 76 -11.14 -0.95 0.77
N TRP A 77 -10.34 -1.21 -0.25
CA TRP A 77 -8.98 -0.71 -0.38
C TRP A 77 -8.96 0.78 -0.70
N THR A 78 -7.96 1.48 -0.17
CA THR A 78 -7.66 2.88 -0.51
C THR A 78 -6.16 3.01 -0.72
N GLU A 79 -5.77 3.41 -1.93
CA GLU A 79 -4.38 3.79 -2.21
C GLU A 79 -4.06 5.10 -1.51
N LEU A 80 -2.88 5.17 -0.91
CA LEU A 80 -2.37 6.36 -0.23
C LEU A 80 -1.09 6.82 -0.92
N THR A 81 -0.69 8.05 -0.65
CA THR A 81 0.59 8.55 -1.16
C THR A 81 1.74 7.80 -0.46
N GLY A 82 2.40 6.93 -1.23
CA GLY A 82 3.61 6.22 -0.82
C GLY A 82 4.80 7.15 -0.63
N LEU A 83 5.92 6.58 -0.19
CA LEU A 83 7.20 7.27 -0.15
C LEU A 83 7.92 7.05 -1.48
N ASP A 84 8.19 8.12 -2.24
CA ASP A 84 8.78 8.03 -3.57
C ASP A 84 10.04 7.16 -3.58
N ASN A 85 10.02 6.09 -4.38
CA ASN A 85 11.13 5.19 -4.63
C ASN A 85 11.71 4.46 -3.39
N LEU A 86 10.95 4.29 -2.30
CA LEU A 86 11.37 3.46 -1.17
C LEU A 86 10.67 2.10 -1.18
N PHE A 87 11.37 1.11 -1.70
CA PHE A 87 10.94 -0.28 -1.72
C PHE A 87 11.22 -0.92 -0.36
N THR A 88 10.23 -1.56 0.27
CA THR A 88 10.41 -2.16 1.61
C THR A 88 9.86 -3.58 1.69
N THR A 89 10.61 -4.49 2.33
CA THR A 89 10.17 -5.87 2.61
C THR A 89 10.71 -6.32 3.97
N TRP A 90 10.09 -7.33 4.58
CA TRP A 90 10.61 -7.97 5.80
C TRP A 90 10.80 -7.03 7.01
N GLY A 91 10.22 -5.82 6.96
CA GLY A 91 10.18 -4.87 8.06
C GLY A 91 9.04 -5.17 9.02
N THR A 92 8.91 -4.33 10.04
CA THR A 92 7.81 -4.42 11.01
C THR A 92 7.26 -3.03 11.30
N ALA A 93 5.96 -2.94 11.53
CA ALA A 93 5.29 -1.68 11.81
C ALA A 93 4.31 -1.80 12.97
N VAL A 94 4.11 -0.68 13.68
CA VAL A 94 3.17 -0.55 14.79
C VAL A 94 2.43 0.78 14.72
N ALA A 95 1.30 0.87 15.42
CA ALA A 95 0.58 2.11 15.67
C ALA A 95 1.25 2.86 16.84
N GLY A 96 2.19 3.75 16.52
CA GLY A 96 2.98 4.51 17.48
C GLY A 96 2.54 5.97 17.65
N GLY A 97 3.36 6.73 18.38
CA GLY A 97 3.06 8.10 18.75
C GLY A 97 2.14 8.18 19.98
N ALA A 98 2.01 9.38 20.56
CA ALA A 98 1.25 9.61 21.80
C ALA A 98 -0.22 9.18 21.70
N ASN A 99 -0.82 9.30 20.51
CA ASN A 99 -2.23 8.95 20.28
C ASN A 99 -2.40 7.64 19.49
N LYS A 100 -1.32 6.90 19.21
CA LYS A 100 -1.35 5.69 18.37
C LYS A 100 -1.92 5.93 16.96
N ASP A 101 -1.65 7.12 16.42
CA ASP A 101 -2.10 7.63 15.13
C ASP A 101 -0.98 7.70 14.09
N GLN A 102 0.19 7.13 14.41
CA GLN A 102 1.35 7.12 13.53
C GLN A 102 1.68 5.68 13.11
N PHE A 103 1.85 5.46 11.81
CA PHE A 103 2.41 4.20 11.30
C PHE A 103 3.92 4.27 11.42
N VAL A 104 4.48 3.59 12.41
CA VAL A 104 5.92 3.58 12.69
C VAL A 104 6.52 2.32 12.08
N LEU A 105 7.24 2.47 10.96
CA LEU A 105 7.97 1.40 10.29
C LEU A 105 9.39 1.32 10.84
N PHE A 106 9.84 0.10 11.12
CA PHE A 106 11.21 -0.21 11.51
C PHE A 106 11.82 -1.29 10.61
N GLY A 107 13.08 -1.07 10.21
CA GLY A 107 13.92 -2.10 9.63
C GLY A 107 13.49 -2.56 8.24
N GLY A 108 13.64 -3.86 7.98
CA GLY A 108 13.40 -4.48 6.67
C GLY A 108 14.47 -4.17 5.63
N GLN A 109 14.37 -4.85 4.49
CA GLN A 109 15.16 -4.54 3.31
C GLN A 109 14.59 -3.28 2.68
N MET A 110 15.45 -2.29 2.44
CA MET A 110 15.04 -1.00 1.88
C MET A 110 15.93 -0.63 0.70
N THR A 111 15.32 -0.26 -0.43
CA THR A 111 16.04 0.15 -1.65
C THR A 111 15.49 1.48 -2.14
N PRO A 112 16.35 2.47 -2.50
CA PRO A 112 17.81 2.45 -2.43
C PRO A 112 18.34 2.59 -0.98
N ALA A 113 19.41 1.86 -0.66
CA ALA A 113 19.98 1.79 0.69
C ALA A 113 20.42 3.18 1.21
N GLU A 114 20.91 4.05 0.33
CA GLU A 114 21.40 5.41 0.63
C GLU A 114 20.31 6.34 1.19
N ASN A 115 19.04 6.05 0.93
CA ASN A 115 17.90 6.83 1.43
C ASN A 115 17.15 6.16 2.59
N SER A 116 17.62 4.98 3.04
CA SER A 116 16.92 4.14 4.00
C SER A 116 17.17 4.57 5.45
N SER A 117 16.27 5.39 6.00
CA SER A 117 16.23 5.57 7.46
C SER A 117 15.80 4.27 8.13
N LEU A 118 16.34 4.00 9.31
CA LEU A 118 15.98 2.81 10.07
C LEU A 118 14.52 2.84 10.53
N VAL A 119 14.04 4.05 10.85
CA VAL A 119 12.67 4.34 11.26
C VAL A 119 12.07 5.36 10.31
N ILE A 120 10.86 5.08 9.83
CA ILE A 120 10.09 5.97 8.97
C ILE A 120 8.66 6.02 9.52
N VAL A 121 8.07 7.22 9.52
CA VAL A 121 6.79 7.45 10.20
C VAL A 121 5.81 8.09 9.22
N TYR A 122 4.61 7.53 9.13
CA TYR A 122 3.48 8.18 8.48
C TYR A 122 2.48 8.67 9.52
N ASP A 123 2.20 9.96 9.51
CA ASP A 123 1.17 10.59 10.34
C ASP A 123 -0.19 10.47 9.64
N THR A 124 -1.12 9.72 10.23
CA THR A 124 -2.43 9.46 9.62
C THR A 124 -3.39 10.66 9.69
N ASN A 125 -3.13 11.64 10.55
CA ASN A 125 -3.94 12.86 10.63
C ASN A 125 -3.53 13.87 9.55
N ASN A 126 -2.21 13.98 9.32
CA ASN A 126 -1.65 14.95 8.39
C ASN A 126 -1.41 14.36 6.99
N ASN A 127 -1.49 13.03 6.84
CA ASN A 127 -1.15 12.28 5.62
C ASN A 127 0.27 12.58 5.12
N THR A 128 1.22 12.69 6.06
CA THR A 128 2.61 13.04 5.74
C THR A 128 3.59 12.02 6.27
N TRP A 129 4.64 11.81 5.49
CA TRP A 129 5.78 10.99 5.89
C TRP A 129 6.87 11.84 6.54
N SER A 130 7.56 11.26 7.50
CA SER A 130 8.69 11.88 8.18
C SER A 130 9.75 10.86 8.61
N LYS A 131 10.97 11.38 8.80
CA LYS A 131 12.10 10.66 9.39
C LYS A 131 12.34 11.29 10.77
N PRO A 132 11.91 10.64 11.87
CA PRO A 132 12.04 11.22 13.20
C PRO A 132 13.51 11.34 13.58
N VAL A 133 13.86 12.41 14.31
CA VAL A 133 15.19 12.52 14.94
C VAL A 133 15.13 11.75 16.25
N ILE A 134 15.84 10.63 16.32
CA ILE A 134 15.79 9.72 17.47
C ILE A 134 17.03 9.94 18.35
N SER A 135 16.83 10.18 19.64
CA SER A 135 17.89 10.35 20.61
C SER A 135 18.66 9.04 20.84
N THR A 136 19.99 9.12 20.73
CA THR A 136 20.93 8.02 21.01
C THR A 136 21.64 8.17 22.36
N SER A 137 21.13 9.04 23.22
CA SER A 137 21.74 9.34 24.53
C SER A 137 21.68 8.17 25.51
N SER A 138 20.62 7.36 25.45
CA SER A 138 20.40 6.22 26.35
C SER A 138 20.87 4.89 25.74
N ALA A 139 20.81 4.76 24.41
CA ALA A 139 21.36 3.64 23.66
C ALA A 139 21.73 4.10 22.23
N PRO A 140 22.73 3.48 21.59
CA PRO A 140 23.04 3.77 20.18
C PRO A 140 21.89 3.33 19.26
N GLU A 141 21.89 3.86 18.04
CA GLU A 141 21.01 3.34 16.98
C GLU A 141 21.34 1.86 16.73
N PRO A 142 20.36 0.95 16.73
CA PRO A 142 20.62 -0.47 16.56
C PRO A 142 20.93 -0.81 15.11
N ALA A 143 21.45 -2.02 14.88
CA ALA A 143 21.53 -2.56 13.53
C ALA A 143 20.13 -2.71 12.91
N ARG A 144 20.04 -2.52 11.59
CA ARG A 144 18.84 -2.80 10.81
C ARG A 144 18.52 -4.29 10.91
N LYS A 145 17.26 -4.60 11.26
CA LYS A 145 16.76 -5.97 11.36
C LYS A 145 15.68 -6.21 10.32
N GLN A 146 15.60 -7.44 9.84
CA GLN A 146 14.52 -7.95 8.99
C GLN A 146 13.95 -9.23 9.63
N GLN A 147 12.80 -9.69 9.14
CA GLN A 147 12.16 -10.94 9.60
C GLN A 147 11.95 -10.99 11.14
N THR A 148 11.65 -9.83 11.72
CA THR A 148 11.26 -9.67 13.13
C THR A 148 9.85 -9.12 13.21
N GLN A 149 9.17 -9.32 14.34
CA GLN A 149 7.88 -8.72 14.62
C GLN A 149 7.99 -7.87 15.88
N ALA A 150 7.71 -6.58 15.74
CA ALA A 150 7.61 -5.66 16.86
C ALA A 150 6.21 -5.64 17.46
N VAL A 151 6.14 -5.33 18.74
CA VAL A 151 4.88 -5.03 19.45
C VAL A 151 5.02 -3.70 20.15
N ILE A 152 3.90 -3.02 20.39
CA ILE A 152 3.87 -1.73 21.10
C ILE A 152 3.01 -1.84 22.35
N ASP A 153 3.49 -1.30 23.46
CA ASP A 153 2.74 -1.27 24.72
C ASP A 153 1.74 -0.09 24.78
N SER A 154 1.08 0.05 25.93
CA SER A 154 0.18 1.18 26.19
C SER A 154 0.91 2.51 26.38
N SER A 155 2.22 2.50 26.66
CA SER A 155 3.05 3.70 26.88
C SER A 155 3.65 4.26 25.59
N GLY A 156 3.51 3.53 24.47
CA GLY A 156 4.08 3.91 23.18
C GLY A 156 5.51 3.41 22.97
N LYS A 157 5.98 2.44 23.78
CA LYS A 157 7.26 1.78 23.59
C LYS A 157 7.11 0.59 22.65
N MET A 158 7.84 0.63 21.55
CA MET A 158 7.93 -0.42 20.55
C MET A 158 9.09 -1.35 20.91
N TYR A 159 8.78 -2.64 21.12
CA TYR A 159 9.73 -3.68 21.50
C TYR A 159 10.09 -4.52 20.28
N ILE A 160 11.38 -4.59 19.96
CA ILE A 160 11.93 -5.23 18.77
C ILE A 160 12.98 -6.24 19.24
N PHE A 161 12.65 -7.52 19.16
CA PHE A 161 13.54 -8.62 19.55
C PHE A 161 14.05 -9.35 18.30
N GLY A 162 15.29 -9.83 18.33
CA GLY A 162 15.81 -10.78 17.36
C GLY A 162 15.69 -10.35 15.89
N GLY A 163 15.36 -11.30 15.00
CA GLY A 163 15.38 -11.12 13.55
C GLY A 163 16.74 -11.47 12.94
N SER A 164 16.95 -11.06 11.69
CA SER A 164 18.24 -11.14 11.00
C SER A 164 18.76 -9.76 10.61
N THR A 165 20.07 -9.58 10.59
CA THR A 165 20.72 -8.38 10.08
C THR A 165 20.89 -8.46 8.55
N SER A 166 21.37 -7.38 7.92
CA SER A 166 21.51 -7.30 6.45
C SER A 166 22.49 -8.32 5.85
N ASP A 167 23.41 -8.87 6.66
CA ASP A 167 24.31 -9.97 6.33
C ASP A 167 23.68 -11.35 6.59
N ASN A 168 22.37 -11.40 6.87
CA ASN A 168 21.58 -12.58 7.24
C ASN A 168 22.00 -13.25 8.57
N SER A 169 22.77 -12.58 9.42
CA SER A 169 23.10 -13.09 10.75
C SER A 169 21.88 -13.01 11.68
N LEU A 170 21.51 -14.12 12.33
CA LEU A 170 20.46 -14.13 13.34
C LEU A 170 20.94 -13.44 14.61
N VAL A 171 20.08 -12.63 15.22
CA VAL A 171 20.35 -11.90 16.47
C VAL A 171 19.29 -12.18 17.54
N ASN A 172 19.58 -11.86 18.80
CA ASN A 172 18.68 -12.01 19.95
C ASN A 172 18.68 -10.82 20.91
N ASP A 173 19.15 -9.66 20.48
CA ASP A 173 19.07 -8.43 21.25
C ASP A 173 17.62 -7.91 21.31
N MET A 174 17.28 -7.27 22.44
CA MET A 174 16.04 -6.52 22.62
C MET A 174 16.32 -5.03 22.46
N VAL A 175 15.75 -4.43 21.43
CA VAL A 175 15.80 -2.98 21.20
C VAL A 175 14.43 -2.39 21.46
N ILE A 176 14.39 -1.25 22.14
CA ILE A 176 13.17 -0.56 22.51
C ILE A 176 13.21 0.87 21.95
N LEU A 177 12.22 1.19 21.11
CA LEU A 177 12.01 2.55 20.60
C LEU A 177 10.85 3.20 21.35
N ASP A 178 11.13 4.29 22.06
CA ASP A 178 10.06 5.15 22.59
C ASP A 178 9.50 6.00 21.43
N THR A 179 8.29 5.69 20.97
CA THR A 179 7.67 6.38 19.83
C THR A 179 7.00 7.71 20.22
N VAL A 180 6.97 8.03 21.51
CA VAL A 180 6.43 9.30 22.03
C VAL A 180 7.55 10.33 22.15
N ASN A 181 8.67 9.92 22.74
CA ASN A 181 9.82 10.78 23.01
C ASN A 181 10.94 10.64 21.97
N TRP A 182 10.82 9.70 21.03
CA TRP A 182 11.82 9.38 20.02
C TRP A 182 13.20 9.15 20.63
N SER A 183 13.34 8.07 21.41
CA SER A 183 14.62 7.68 22.01
C SER A 183 14.82 6.18 21.98
N TRP A 184 16.05 5.76 21.73
CA TRP A 184 16.47 4.37 21.83
C TRP A 184 16.77 3.97 23.28
N SER A 185 16.42 2.73 23.61
CA SER A 185 16.85 2.03 24.82
C SER A 185 17.00 0.54 24.51
N THR A 186 17.66 -0.20 25.41
CA THR A 186 17.85 -1.65 25.27
C THR A 186 17.13 -2.39 26.39
N GLY A 187 16.54 -3.53 26.06
CA GLY A 187 16.06 -4.48 27.06
C GLY A 187 17.20 -5.33 27.61
N THR A 188 16.93 -6.10 28.68
CA THR A 188 17.92 -7.03 29.21
C THR A 188 18.21 -8.18 28.22
N GLN A 189 19.47 -8.58 28.16
CA GLN A 189 19.90 -9.81 27.48
C GLN A 189 19.85 -11.02 28.44
N ASP A 190 19.74 -10.77 29.74
CA ASP A 190 19.74 -11.83 30.74
C ASP A 190 18.49 -12.70 30.61
N GLY A 191 18.68 -14.01 30.45
CA GLY A 191 17.62 -14.97 30.17
C GLY A 191 16.96 -14.85 28.79
N ALA A 192 17.47 -13.99 27.90
CA ALA A 192 16.92 -13.84 26.55
C ALA A 192 17.03 -15.16 25.76
N PRO A 193 16.04 -15.47 24.90
CA PRO A 193 16.11 -16.66 24.06
C PRO A 193 17.26 -16.62 23.06
N ASP A 194 17.60 -17.78 22.50
CA ASP A 194 18.53 -17.87 21.36
C ASP A 194 18.03 -17.08 20.14
N ALA A 195 19.01 -16.63 19.35
CA ALA A 195 18.81 -15.87 18.12
C ALA A 195 17.90 -16.58 17.13
N ARG A 196 16.93 -15.82 16.61
CA ARG A 196 15.86 -16.33 15.76
C ARG A 196 15.19 -15.24 14.94
N SER A 197 14.64 -15.63 13.78
CA SER A 197 13.79 -14.81 12.92
C SER A 197 12.43 -15.49 12.70
N ASP A 198 11.51 -14.84 11.98
CA ASP A 198 10.26 -15.43 11.49
C ASP A 198 9.31 -15.99 12.58
N PHE A 199 9.53 -15.61 13.83
CA PHE A 199 8.64 -15.89 14.95
C PHE A 199 7.45 -14.92 14.94
N SER A 200 6.42 -15.22 15.73
CA SER A 200 5.39 -14.24 16.07
C SER A 200 5.63 -13.64 17.46
N ALA A 201 5.30 -12.36 17.61
CA ALA A 201 5.30 -11.64 18.88
C ALA A 201 3.91 -11.07 19.16
N THR A 202 3.42 -11.24 20.38
CA THR A 202 2.10 -10.76 20.79
C THR A 202 2.18 -10.21 22.21
N ILE A 203 1.76 -8.96 22.42
CA ILE A 203 1.73 -8.34 23.74
C ILE A 203 0.39 -8.56 24.41
N LEU A 204 0.40 -9.12 25.62
CA LEU A 204 -0.78 -9.33 26.47
C LEU A 204 -1.21 -8.03 27.15
N ASN A 205 -2.47 -7.98 27.59
CA ASN A 205 -3.05 -6.81 28.27
C ASN A 205 -2.31 -6.41 29.56
N ASN A 206 -1.57 -7.33 30.17
CA ASN A 206 -0.76 -7.08 31.37
C ASN A 206 0.68 -6.62 31.06
N GLY A 207 1.01 -6.37 29.78
CA GLY A 207 2.34 -5.94 29.35
C GLY A 207 3.34 -7.07 29.08
N VAL A 208 2.97 -8.34 29.28
CA VAL A 208 3.85 -9.46 28.95
C VAL A 208 3.83 -9.71 27.44
N ILE A 209 4.99 -9.70 26.80
CA ILE A 209 5.16 -10.07 25.39
C ILE A 209 5.40 -11.58 25.29
N VAL A 210 4.69 -12.26 24.41
CA VAL A 210 4.80 -13.70 24.14
C VAL A 210 5.43 -13.89 22.77
N TYR A 211 6.50 -14.67 22.70
CA TYR A 211 7.22 -15.02 21.48
C TYR A 211 7.03 -16.51 21.16
N ILE A 212 6.58 -16.81 19.94
CA ILE A 212 6.21 -18.18 19.53
C ILE A 212 6.94 -18.56 18.24
N GLY A 213 7.60 -19.73 18.27
CA GLY A 213 8.23 -20.33 17.10
C GLY A 213 9.40 -19.54 16.52
N GLY A 214 9.51 -19.58 15.19
CA GLY A 214 10.56 -18.92 14.42
C GLY A 214 11.71 -19.85 14.02
N ASN A 215 12.52 -19.38 13.07
CA ASN A 215 13.72 -20.04 12.60
C ASN A 215 14.90 -19.68 13.50
N GLY A 216 15.43 -20.64 14.23
CA GLY A 216 16.59 -20.49 15.09
C GLY A 216 17.91 -20.84 14.40
N LEU A 217 18.96 -20.96 15.19
CA LEU A 217 20.30 -21.32 14.73
C LEU A 217 20.31 -22.66 13.97
N ASN A 218 21.16 -22.76 12.95
CA ASN A 218 21.32 -23.94 12.08
C ASN A 218 20.03 -24.35 11.34
N ASN A 219 19.19 -23.38 10.97
CA ASN A 219 17.91 -23.59 10.26
C ASN A 219 16.95 -24.53 10.99
N ARG A 220 16.97 -24.50 12.33
CA ARG A 220 16.08 -25.30 13.17
C ARG A 220 14.96 -24.43 13.69
N TYR A 221 13.73 -24.80 13.36
CA TYR A 221 12.56 -24.15 13.93
C TYR A 221 12.47 -24.41 15.44
N VAL A 222 12.15 -23.35 16.18
CA VAL A 222 11.96 -23.42 17.63
C VAL A 222 10.72 -24.28 17.94
N PRO A 223 10.80 -25.23 18.90
CA PRO A 223 9.65 -26.02 19.32
C PRO A 223 8.49 -25.15 19.80
N MET A 224 7.26 -25.48 19.40
CA MET A 224 6.06 -24.74 19.83
C MET A 224 5.70 -24.95 21.31
N SER A 225 6.29 -25.93 21.97
CA SER A 225 6.21 -26.07 23.43
C SER A 225 7.03 -25.00 24.15
N GLN A 226 8.05 -24.43 23.50
CA GLN A 226 8.89 -23.40 24.11
C GLN A 226 8.24 -22.02 23.91
N ILE A 227 7.71 -21.45 25.00
CA ILE A 227 7.12 -20.12 25.01
C ILE A 227 8.05 -19.18 25.77
N ASN A 228 8.67 -18.26 25.04
CA ASN A 228 9.49 -17.22 25.64
C ASN A 228 8.63 -15.98 25.91
N THR A 229 8.70 -15.45 27.12
CA THR A 229 7.96 -14.23 27.49
C THR A 229 8.88 -13.15 28.01
N TYR A 230 8.58 -11.89 27.67
CA TYR A 230 9.26 -10.71 28.21
C TYR A 230 8.26 -9.83 28.96
N ASP A 231 8.49 -9.60 30.25
CA ASP A 231 7.68 -8.66 31.04
C ASP A 231 8.22 -7.24 30.84
N THR A 232 7.40 -6.34 30.28
CA THR A 232 7.80 -4.96 29.98
C THR A 232 7.94 -4.07 31.20
N ILE A 233 7.37 -4.46 32.34
CA ILE A 233 7.42 -3.72 33.61
C ILE A 233 8.68 -4.10 34.37
N SER A 234 8.92 -5.39 34.58
CA SER A 234 10.13 -5.86 35.29
C SER A 234 11.36 -5.94 34.38
N ALA A 235 11.18 -5.83 33.06
CA ALA A 235 12.23 -5.98 32.06
C ALA A 235 12.97 -7.32 32.18
N THR A 236 12.21 -8.43 32.29
CA THR A 236 12.77 -9.77 32.50
C THR A 236 12.23 -10.79 31.50
N TRP A 237 13.10 -11.70 31.07
CA TRP A 237 12.73 -12.87 30.28
C TRP A 237 12.35 -14.06 31.16
N VAL A 238 11.36 -14.82 30.70
CA VAL A 238 10.99 -16.12 31.28
C VAL A 238 10.78 -17.12 30.15
N ASN A 239 11.32 -18.32 30.31
CA ASN A 239 11.02 -19.46 29.43
C ASN A 239 9.95 -20.33 30.09
N LYS A 240 8.90 -20.65 29.35
CA LYS A 240 7.78 -21.47 29.79
C LYS A 240 7.61 -22.64 28.85
N GLU A 241 7.34 -23.81 29.42
CA GLU A 241 6.98 -25.01 28.66
C GLU A 241 5.45 -25.06 28.54
N ALA A 242 4.94 -24.89 27.33
CA ALA A 242 3.54 -25.07 27.01
C ALA A 242 3.18 -26.55 26.92
N THR A 243 1.91 -26.84 27.19
CA THR A 243 1.35 -28.21 27.18
C THR A 243 0.13 -28.30 26.26
N GLY A 244 -0.54 -29.45 26.21
CA GLY A 244 -1.72 -29.66 25.37
C GLY A 244 -1.38 -30.13 23.96
N ASP A 245 -2.21 -29.75 22.98
CA ASP A 245 -2.09 -30.18 21.59
C ASP A 245 -1.06 -29.32 20.84
N ILE A 246 0.22 -29.52 21.14
CA ILE A 246 1.32 -28.69 20.64
C ILE A 246 1.41 -28.80 19.09
N PRO A 247 1.32 -27.68 18.35
CA PRO A 247 1.43 -27.68 16.88
C PRO A 247 2.87 -27.92 16.41
N ASN A 248 3.06 -28.23 15.13
CA ASN A 248 4.41 -28.40 14.59
C ASN A 248 5.22 -27.08 14.62
N PRO A 249 6.55 -27.17 14.84
CA PRO A 249 7.48 -26.03 14.69
C PRO A 249 7.33 -25.36 13.33
N ARG A 250 7.39 -24.02 13.31
CA ARG A 250 7.16 -23.21 12.11
C ARG A 250 7.67 -21.78 12.27
N GLY A 251 7.84 -21.11 11.13
CA GLY A 251 8.08 -19.66 11.03
C GLY A 251 7.22 -19.04 9.94
N GLY A 252 7.18 -17.70 9.88
CA GLY A 252 6.37 -16.95 8.92
C GLY A 252 4.87 -17.11 9.14
N HIS A 253 4.46 -17.56 10.33
CA HIS A 253 3.08 -17.57 10.77
C HIS A 253 2.71 -16.20 11.34
N SER A 254 1.42 -15.90 11.41
CA SER A 254 0.91 -14.74 12.15
C SER A 254 0.23 -15.19 13.44
N ALA A 255 0.12 -14.27 14.40
CA ALA A 255 -0.60 -14.49 15.63
C ALA A 255 -1.34 -13.22 16.07
N VAL A 256 -2.52 -13.38 16.67
CA VAL A 256 -3.32 -12.28 17.22
C VAL A 256 -3.82 -12.60 18.64
N LEU A 257 -3.91 -11.57 19.48
CA LEU A 257 -4.46 -11.67 20.84
C LEU A 257 -5.96 -11.39 20.85
N THR A 258 -6.77 -12.34 21.32
CA THR A 258 -8.20 -12.16 21.58
C THR A 258 -8.46 -11.44 22.89
N SER A 259 -9.65 -10.84 23.00
CA SER A 259 -10.10 -10.11 24.19
C SER A 259 -10.15 -10.96 25.47
N ASP A 260 -10.34 -12.27 25.33
CA ASP A 260 -10.34 -13.25 26.42
C ASP A 260 -8.93 -13.80 26.77
N GLY A 261 -7.87 -13.27 26.16
CA GLY A 261 -6.48 -13.59 26.52
C GLY A 261 -5.92 -14.83 25.83
N ARG A 262 -6.50 -15.27 24.72
CA ARG A 262 -5.93 -16.35 23.90
C ARG A 262 -5.13 -15.79 22.74
N ILE A 263 -4.10 -16.50 22.33
CA ILE A 263 -3.36 -16.18 21.11
C ILE A 263 -3.81 -17.16 20.03
N ILE A 264 -4.35 -16.65 18.92
CA ILE A 264 -4.70 -17.45 17.74
C ILE A 264 -3.55 -17.33 16.75
N MET A 265 -2.94 -18.46 16.41
CA MET A 265 -1.88 -18.58 15.41
C MET A 265 -2.44 -19.14 14.11
N TYR A 266 -2.02 -18.59 12.97
CA TYR A 266 -2.39 -19.07 11.65
C TYR A 266 -1.20 -19.26 10.69
N GLY A 267 -1.24 -20.35 9.91
CA GLY A 267 -0.34 -20.61 8.78
C GLY A 267 1.12 -20.86 9.18
N GLY A 268 2.05 -20.45 8.30
CA GLY A 268 3.49 -20.63 8.44
C GLY A 268 4.04 -21.89 7.75
N ALA A 269 5.36 -21.99 7.71
CA ALA A 269 6.09 -23.08 7.06
C ALA A 269 7.00 -23.83 8.05
N LEU A 270 7.14 -25.15 7.86
CA LEU A 270 8.00 -26.03 8.67
C LEU A 270 9.37 -26.30 8.04
N SER A 271 9.53 -26.04 6.74
CA SER A 271 10.78 -26.17 5.99
C SER A 271 10.68 -25.44 4.66
N ILE A 272 11.85 -25.11 4.12
CA ILE A 272 12.02 -24.59 2.76
C ILE A 272 12.95 -25.57 2.05
N SER A 273 12.53 -26.09 0.91
CA SER A 273 13.36 -26.97 0.08
C SER A 273 14.41 -26.18 -0.69
N ALA A 274 15.40 -26.89 -1.27
CA ALA A 274 16.51 -26.26 -1.99
C ALA A 274 16.07 -25.49 -3.25
N ASP A 275 14.94 -25.86 -3.84
CA ASP A 275 14.28 -25.16 -4.95
C ASP A 275 13.34 -24.03 -4.50
N GLY A 276 13.35 -23.68 -3.21
CA GLY A 276 12.60 -22.56 -2.65
C GLY A 276 11.12 -22.86 -2.38
N GLN A 277 10.69 -24.13 -2.43
CA GLN A 277 9.32 -24.49 -2.09
C GLN A 277 9.14 -24.61 -0.58
N TYR A 278 8.05 -24.03 -0.08
CA TYR A 278 7.69 -24.08 1.33
C TYR A 278 6.93 -25.37 1.62
N THR A 279 7.27 -26.03 2.73
CA THR A 279 6.40 -27.07 3.29
C THR A 279 5.52 -26.43 4.35
N ALA A 280 4.22 -26.44 4.13
CA ALA A 280 3.23 -25.82 5.01
C ALA A 280 3.14 -26.52 6.38
N ALA A 281 3.15 -25.74 7.45
CA ALA A 281 3.04 -26.27 8.80
C ALA A 281 1.61 -26.74 9.11
N SER A 282 1.48 -27.72 10.00
CA SER A 282 0.19 -28.29 10.43
C SER A 282 0.06 -28.30 11.96
N PRO A 283 -1.15 -28.08 12.51
CA PRO A 283 -2.37 -27.61 11.83
C PRO A 283 -2.24 -26.16 11.36
N ASP A 284 -3.13 -25.70 10.48
CA ASP A 284 -3.11 -24.30 10.02
C ASP A 284 -3.55 -23.33 11.13
N ILE A 285 -4.49 -23.72 12.00
CA ILE A 285 -4.92 -22.96 13.18
C ILE A 285 -4.45 -23.68 14.44
N ALA A 286 -3.82 -22.93 15.35
CA ALA A 286 -3.56 -23.36 16.71
C ALA A 286 -3.83 -22.21 17.68
N VAL A 287 -4.26 -22.54 18.89
CA VAL A 287 -4.69 -21.55 19.88
C VAL A 287 -3.99 -21.82 21.20
N LEU A 288 -3.33 -20.78 21.72
CA LEU A 288 -2.62 -20.82 22.99
C LEU A 288 -3.43 -20.07 24.05
N ASP A 289 -3.93 -20.80 25.05
CA ASP A 289 -4.52 -20.20 26.23
C ASP A 289 -3.42 -19.69 27.16
N THR A 290 -3.33 -18.36 27.30
CA THR A 290 -2.31 -17.73 28.14
C THR A 290 -2.72 -17.62 29.61
N ASN A 291 -4.01 -17.80 29.93
CA ASN A 291 -4.52 -17.77 31.29
C ASN A 291 -4.26 -19.08 32.05
N SER A 292 -4.19 -20.20 31.33
CA SER A 292 -4.02 -21.54 31.89
C SER A 292 -2.56 -22.02 31.88
N ASN A 293 -1.59 -21.12 32.06
CA ASN A 293 -0.16 -21.44 31.96
C ASN A 293 0.23 -22.02 30.58
N PHE A 294 -0.22 -21.38 29.50
CA PHE A 294 0.18 -21.67 28.11
C PHE A 294 -0.20 -23.09 27.67
N VAL A 295 -1.49 -23.31 27.45
CA VAL A 295 -2.02 -24.60 26.95
C VAL A 295 -2.43 -24.47 25.49
N TRP A 296 -1.84 -25.27 24.63
CA TRP A 296 -2.18 -25.38 23.23
C TRP A 296 -3.45 -26.20 23.01
N SER A 297 -4.24 -25.75 22.04
CA SER A 297 -5.34 -26.51 21.43
C SER A 297 -5.30 -26.36 19.92
N GLN A 298 -5.84 -27.36 19.20
CA GLN A 298 -5.91 -27.38 17.74
C GLN A 298 -7.36 -27.46 17.28
N PRO A 299 -8.13 -26.34 17.39
CA PRO A 299 -9.52 -26.34 17.01
C PRO A 299 -9.66 -26.54 15.50
N LYS A 300 -10.74 -27.20 15.10
CA LYS A 300 -11.14 -27.29 13.69
C LYS A 300 -12.04 -26.12 13.36
N ALA A 301 -11.60 -25.26 12.45
CA ALA A 301 -12.46 -24.23 11.92
C ALA A 301 -13.47 -24.80 10.92
N SER A 302 -14.70 -24.31 11.00
CA SER A 302 -15.75 -24.58 10.01
C SER A 302 -15.68 -23.60 8.84
N GLY A 303 -16.43 -23.88 7.76
CA GLY A 303 -16.38 -23.09 6.53
C GLY A 303 -15.26 -23.54 5.57
N THR A 304 -15.01 -22.73 4.55
CA THR A 304 -13.96 -23.01 3.57
C THR A 304 -12.63 -22.49 4.08
N SER A 305 -11.72 -23.40 4.45
CA SER A 305 -10.39 -23.03 4.90
C SER A 305 -9.62 -22.29 3.80
N PRO A 306 -8.89 -21.22 4.12
CA PRO A 306 -7.93 -20.61 3.22
C PRO A 306 -6.83 -21.62 2.86
N PRO A 307 -6.05 -21.33 1.81
CA PRO A 307 -4.88 -22.13 1.50
C PRO A 307 -3.82 -21.99 2.59
N GLN A 308 -2.91 -22.95 2.61
CA GLN A 308 -1.74 -22.91 3.46
C GLN A 308 -0.83 -21.76 3.01
N ILE A 309 -0.51 -20.87 3.95
CA ILE A 309 0.08 -19.56 3.64
C ILE A 309 1.10 -19.15 4.70
N ALA A 310 2.20 -18.56 4.26
CA ALA A 310 3.26 -18.02 5.11
C ALA A 310 3.57 -16.56 4.74
N TYR A 311 4.20 -15.83 5.65
CA TYR A 311 4.61 -14.43 5.46
C TYR A 311 3.46 -13.50 5.06
N HIS A 312 2.27 -13.83 5.53
CA HIS A 312 1.09 -12.97 5.53
C HIS A 312 1.11 -12.09 6.77
N SER A 313 0.26 -11.06 6.80
CA SER A 313 -0.05 -10.36 8.04
C SER A 313 -1.43 -10.76 8.55
N ALA A 314 -1.62 -10.65 9.86
CA ALA A 314 -2.94 -10.79 10.47
C ALA A 314 -3.19 -9.69 11.49
N THR A 315 -4.44 -9.28 11.61
CA THR A 315 -4.91 -8.26 12.54
C THR A 315 -6.25 -8.70 13.12
N LEU A 316 -6.41 -8.58 14.44
CA LEU A 316 -7.71 -8.78 15.06
C LEU A 316 -8.50 -7.47 15.06
N VAL A 317 -9.73 -7.51 14.54
CA VAL A 317 -10.69 -6.40 14.57
C VAL A 317 -12.01 -6.90 15.14
N GLY A 318 -12.34 -6.45 16.35
CA GLY A 318 -13.43 -7.07 17.13
C GLY A 318 -13.12 -8.55 17.37
N ASP A 319 -14.04 -9.43 16.98
CA ASP A 319 -13.87 -10.89 17.08
C ASP A 319 -13.43 -11.53 15.75
N HIS A 320 -12.95 -10.73 14.78
CA HIS A 320 -12.55 -11.21 13.47
C HIS A 320 -11.03 -11.08 13.28
N MET A 321 -10.36 -12.22 13.08
CA MET A 321 -8.97 -12.22 12.63
C MET A 321 -8.96 -12.06 11.11
N ILE A 322 -8.47 -10.91 10.65
CA ILE A 322 -8.30 -10.58 9.24
C ILE A 322 -6.88 -10.95 8.83
N ILE A 323 -6.74 -11.88 7.90
CA ILE A 323 -5.48 -12.31 7.30
C ILE A 323 -5.40 -11.67 5.91
N SER A 324 -4.26 -11.06 5.58
CA SER A 324 -4.09 -10.34 4.33
C SER A 324 -2.80 -10.75 3.64
N PHE A 325 -2.92 -11.04 2.34
CA PHE A 325 -1.81 -11.43 1.47
C PHE A 325 -1.05 -12.66 1.98
N GLY A 326 0.14 -12.90 1.45
CA GLY A 326 1.06 -13.95 1.86
C GLY A 326 1.48 -14.86 0.73
N ASN A 327 2.42 -15.75 1.02
CA ASN A 327 2.93 -16.74 0.08
C ASN A 327 2.20 -18.06 0.27
N VAL A 328 1.37 -18.41 -0.71
CA VAL A 328 0.63 -19.67 -0.72
C VAL A 328 1.54 -20.80 -1.16
N THR A 329 1.55 -21.87 -0.37
CA THR A 329 2.35 -23.07 -0.65
C THR A 329 2.07 -23.59 -2.06
N ASN A 330 3.15 -23.75 -2.85
CA ASN A 330 3.14 -24.21 -4.24
C ASN A 330 2.37 -23.33 -5.24
N LYS A 331 1.98 -22.09 -4.86
CA LYS A 331 1.31 -21.14 -5.77
C LYS A 331 1.98 -19.77 -5.83
N GLY A 332 2.69 -19.36 -4.78
CA GLY A 332 3.34 -18.05 -4.73
C GLY A 332 2.50 -16.96 -4.06
N PRO A 333 2.78 -15.67 -4.32
CA PRO A 333 2.12 -14.55 -3.66
C PRO A 333 0.60 -14.51 -3.90
N SER A 334 -0.17 -14.16 -2.88
CA SER A 334 -1.63 -14.01 -2.92
C SER A 334 -2.05 -12.56 -2.66
N ALA A 335 -3.14 -12.13 -3.32
CA ALA A 335 -3.81 -10.85 -3.09
C ALA A 335 -5.01 -10.96 -2.14
N ASP A 336 -5.31 -12.17 -1.66
CA ASP A 336 -6.57 -12.46 -0.99
C ASP A 336 -6.57 -11.97 0.45
N VAL A 337 -7.78 -11.70 0.94
CA VAL A 337 -8.08 -11.42 2.34
C VAL A 337 -8.99 -12.51 2.87
N TYR A 338 -8.61 -13.11 3.99
CA TYR A 338 -9.36 -14.16 4.66
C TYR A 338 -9.79 -13.68 6.04
N VAL A 339 -10.98 -14.09 6.47
CA VAL A 339 -11.53 -13.67 7.75
C VAL A 339 -11.97 -14.88 8.55
N LEU A 340 -11.36 -15.03 9.73
CA LEU A 340 -11.74 -16.02 10.73
C LEU A 340 -12.56 -15.34 11.81
N ASP A 341 -13.81 -15.74 11.93
CA ASP A 341 -14.64 -15.43 13.09
C ASP A 341 -14.19 -16.26 14.29
N THR A 342 -13.83 -15.58 15.38
CA THR A 342 -13.19 -16.17 16.56
C THR A 342 -14.14 -16.35 17.75
N ARG A 343 -15.42 -16.02 17.57
CA ARG A 343 -16.46 -16.07 18.63
C ARG A 343 -16.68 -17.49 19.16
N ASP A 344 -16.97 -17.58 20.45
CA ASP A 344 -17.43 -18.78 21.16
C ASP A 344 -16.58 -20.05 20.96
N ASN A 345 -15.29 -19.91 20.60
CA ASN A 345 -14.39 -21.03 20.25
C ASN A 345 -14.87 -21.84 19.04
N GLY A 346 -15.86 -21.33 18.29
CA GLY A 346 -16.49 -22.02 17.16
C GLY A 346 -15.69 -21.93 15.86
N TYR A 347 -14.72 -21.01 15.80
CA TYR A 347 -13.80 -20.73 14.68
C TYR A 347 -14.41 -20.97 13.29
N LYS A 348 -14.80 -19.90 12.60
CA LYS A 348 -15.47 -20.05 11.31
C LYS A 348 -14.85 -19.15 10.26
N TRP A 349 -14.44 -19.73 9.15
CA TRP A 349 -14.08 -18.98 7.96
C TRP A 349 -15.33 -18.38 7.33
N ILE A 350 -15.35 -17.07 7.20
CA ILE A 350 -16.48 -16.30 6.68
C ILE A 350 -16.09 -15.48 5.47
N THR A 351 -17.04 -15.29 4.55
CA THR A 351 -16.90 -14.44 3.37
C THR A 351 -17.80 -13.21 3.40
N SER A 352 -18.73 -13.15 4.36
CA SER A 352 -19.57 -12.01 4.67
C SER A 352 -19.47 -11.72 6.15
N ILE A 353 -19.26 -10.45 6.48
CA ILE A 353 -19.11 -9.94 7.83
C ILE A 353 -20.38 -9.17 8.13
N ASP A 354 -21.15 -9.67 9.10
CA ASP A 354 -22.34 -8.98 9.56
C ASP A 354 -21.93 -7.61 10.10
N ALA A 355 -22.53 -6.55 9.57
CA ALA A 355 -22.30 -5.21 10.12
C ALA A 355 -22.67 -5.22 11.62
N PRO A 356 -21.89 -4.54 12.50
CA PRO A 356 -22.32 -4.36 13.87
C PRO A 356 -23.72 -3.75 13.83
N VAL A 357 -24.67 -4.38 14.52
CA VAL A 357 -26.05 -3.88 14.63
C VAL A 357 -25.95 -2.49 15.22
N ALA A 358 -26.03 -1.47 14.36
CA ALA A 358 -26.01 -0.09 14.79
C ALA A 358 -27.23 0.10 15.70
N SER A 359 -27.00 0.36 16.98
CA SER A 359 -28.00 0.94 17.84
C SER A 359 -28.48 2.21 17.14
N SER A 360 -29.76 2.22 16.76
CA SER A 360 -30.45 3.31 16.09
C SER A 360 -30.17 4.65 16.79
N GLY A 361 -29.36 5.51 16.18
CA GLY A 361 -28.95 6.75 16.85
C GLY A 361 -28.03 7.68 16.08
N ASN A 362 -28.31 7.92 14.79
CA ASN A 362 -28.26 9.24 14.14
C ASN A 362 -28.30 9.06 12.61
N GLN A 363 -29.37 9.55 12.00
CA GLN A 363 -29.42 9.68 10.54
C GLN A 363 -28.36 10.68 10.10
N SER A 364 -27.43 10.23 9.29
CA SER A 364 -26.50 11.13 8.61
C SER A 364 -27.29 12.01 7.63
N ASN A 365 -27.09 13.33 7.71
CA ASN A 365 -27.80 14.31 6.87
C ASN A 365 -27.37 14.27 5.40
N VAL A 366 -26.68 13.22 4.94
CA VAL A 366 -26.16 13.09 3.58
C VAL A 366 -27.30 13.16 2.56
N GLY A 367 -28.43 12.50 2.83
CA GLY A 367 -29.61 12.57 1.95
C GLY A 367 -30.23 13.97 1.86
N VAL A 368 -30.20 14.73 2.96
CA VAL A 368 -30.69 16.12 3.01
C VAL A 368 -29.74 17.06 2.28
N ILE A 369 -28.43 16.90 2.48
CA ILE A 369 -27.40 17.69 1.80
C ILE A 369 -27.47 17.45 0.28
N VAL A 370 -27.52 16.19 -0.16
CA VAL A 370 -27.66 15.85 -1.59
C VAL A 370 -28.97 16.40 -2.16
N GLY A 371 -30.07 16.33 -1.42
CA GLY A 371 -31.37 16.90 -1.83
C GLY A 371 -31.33 18.43 -2.01
N ILE A 372 -30.67 19.15 -1.10
CA ILE A 372 -30.50 20.60 -1.20
C ILE A 372 -29.61 20.96 -2.40
N THR A 373 -28.50 20.26 -2.60
CA THR A 373 -27.58 20.54 -3.70
C THR A 373 -28.25 20.32 -5.06
N VAL A 374 -28.99 19.21 -5.23
CA VAL A 374 -29.74 18.93 -6.46
C VAL A 374 -30.86 19.96 -6.66
N GLY A 375 -31.58 20.34 -5.61
CA GLY A 375 -32.63 21.36 -5.68
C GLY A 375 -32.12 22.73 -6.12
N VAL A 376 -30.97 23.16 -5.60
CA VAL A 376 -30.33 24.43 -5.99
C VAL A 376 -29.89 24.41 -7.46
N ILE A 377 -29.28 23.32 -7.91
CA ILE A 377 -28.85 23.18 -9.31
C ILE A 377 -30.04 23.23 -10.26
N VAL A 378 -31.12 22.51 -9.96
CA VAL A 378 -32.36 22.53 -10.77
C VAL A 378 -32.99 23.92 -10.76
N GLY A 379 -33.03 24.60 -9.61
CA GLY A 379 -33.52 25.97 -9.50
C GLY A 379 -32.75 26.96 -10.36
N LEU A 380 -31.42 26.89 -10.36
CA LEU A 380 -30.57 27.76 -11.18
C LEU A 380 -30.74 27.50 -12.68
N ILE A 381 -30.92 26.25 -13.10
CA ILE A 381 -31.20 25.90 -14.51
C ILE A 381 -32.55 26.47 -14.95
N LEU A 382 -33.59 26.37 -14.12
CA LEU A 382 -34.92 26.92 -14.44
C LEU A 382 -34.91 28.45 -14.52
N ILE A 383 -34.18 29.12 -13.62
CA ILE A 383 -34.02 30.58 -13.66
C ILE A 383 -33.25 31.01 -14.91
N GLY A 384 -32.14 30.34 -15.21
CA GLY A 384 -31.34 30.60 -16.42
C GLY A 384 -32.16 30.39 -17.71
N GLY A 385 -32.91 29.30 -17.78
CA GLY A 385 -33.81 29.00 -18.90
C GLY A 385 -34.94 30.01 -19.06
N GLY A 386 -35.55 30.44 -17.95
CA GLY A 386 -36.59 31.47 -17.93
C GLY A 386 -36.08 32.84 -18.39
N LEU A 387 -34.90 33.26 -17.90
CA LEU A 387 -34.26 34.50 -18.33
C LEU A 387 -33.87 34.47 -19.82
N PHE A 388 -33.37 33.33 -20.31
CA PHE A 388 -33.05 33.15 -21.72
C PHE A 388 -34.30 33.20 -22.61
N TRP A 389 -35.39 32.54 -22.19
CA TRP A 389 -36.67 32.58 -22.90
C TRP A 389 -37.24 34.00 -22.93
N PHE A 390 -37.19 34.71 -21.80
CA PHE A 390 -37.62 36.10 -21.71
C PHE A 390 -36.80 37.04 -22.60
N TYR A 391 -35.46 36.89 -22.58
CA TYR A 391 -34.56 37.65 -23.46
C TYR A 391 -34.85 37.39 -24.94
N ARG A 392 -35.06 36.13 -25.32
CA ARG A 392 -35.43 35.75 -26.69
C ARG A 392 -36.77 36.33 -27.12
N ASN A 393 -37.78 36.30 -26.24
CA ASN A 393 -39.09 36.87 -26.55
C ASN A 393 -39.03 38.40 -26.71
N ARG A 394 -38.18 39.08 -25.94
CA ARG A 394 -37.97 40.53 -26.07
C ARG A 394 -37.32 40.90 -27.40
N LYS A 395 -36.34 40.13 -27.85
CA LYS A 395 -35.65 40.38 -29.12
C LYS A 395 -36.55 40.16 -30.35
N MET A 396 -37.59 39.33 -30.23
CA MET A 396 -38.55 39.05 -31.31
C MET A 396 -39.62 40.15 -31.46
N MET A 397 -39.68 41.13 -30.54
CA MET A 397 -40.63 42.26 -30.60
C MET A 397 -40.03 43.54 -31.19
N GLU A 398 -38.74 43.60 -31.49
CA GLU A 398 -38.08 44.80 -32.04
C GLU A 398 -38.09 44.87 -33.58
N ASP A 399 -38.48 43.80 -34.29
CA ASP A 399 -38.41 43.72 -35.76
C ASP A 399 -39.78 43.84 -36.49
N VAL A 400 -40.80 44.48 -35.91
CA VAL A 400 -42.09 44.66 -36.60
C VAL A 400 -42.65 46.07 -36.44
N ILE A 401 -42.16 47.02 -37.26
CA ILE A 401 -42.95 48.18 -37.74
C ILE A 401 -42.55 48.45 -39.20
N GLU A 402 -43.48 48.26 -40.14
CA GLU A 402 -43.39 48.75 -41.53
C GLU A 402 -44.42 49.88 -41.80
N THR A 403 -44.05 50.74 -42.79
CA THR A 403 -44.86 51.58 -43.72
C THR A 403 -45.07 53.09 -43.38
N PRO A 404 -45.43 54.01 -44.33
CA PRO A 404 -44.87 54.34 -45.68
C PRO A 404 -44.86 55.88 -46.08
N GLY A 405 -44.09 56.26 -47.14
CA GLY A 405 -44.26 57.44 -48.07
C GLY A 405 -43.82 58.86 -47.61
N GLU A 406 -43.44 59.87 -48.42
CA GLU A 406 -43.09 60.07 -49.85
C GLU A 406 -42.58 61.55 -50.07
N PHE A 407 -41.74 61.80 -51.11
CA PHE A 407 -41.37 63.09 -51.80
C PHE A 407 -40.58 64.20 -51.03
N THR A 408 -39.61 64.98 -51.57
CA THR A 408 -39.38 65.56 -52.93
C THR A 408 -37.88 65.79 -53.29
N ASP A 409 -37.65 65.95 -54.60
CA ASP A 409 -36.40 66.26 -55.31
C ASP A 409 -36.01 67.77 -55.37
N ALA A 410 -34.76 68.03 -55.78
CA ALA A 410 -34.13 69.24 -56.33
C ALA A 410 -33.29 70.18 -55.40
N GLY A 411 -32.00 70.35 -55.74
CA GLY A 411 -31.26 71.59 -55.42
C GLY A 411 -29.71 71.58 -55.40
N PHE A 412 -29.08 71.74 -56.58
CA PHE A 412 -27.96 72.67 -56.85
C PHE A 412 -26.47 72.38 -56.42
N THR A 413 -25.66 71.95 -57.42
CA THR A 413 -24.51 72.68 -58.04
C THR A 413 -23.12 72.89 -57.36
N ARG A 414 -22.09 72.35 -58.07
CA ARG A 414 -20.66 72.76 -58.31
C ARG A 414 -19.54 72.78 -57.22
N ARG A 415 -18.51 71.95 -57.52
CA ARG A 415 -17.02 72.14 -57.60
C ARG A 415 -16.33 73.31 -56.86
N TYR A 416 -15.23 73.01 -56.15
CA TYR A 416 -13.77 73.20 -56.49
C TYR A 416 -12.92 72.77 -55.25
N GLU A 417 -11.98 71.80 -55.35
CA GLU A 417 -10.48 71.94 -55.38
C GLU A 417 -9.87 72.80 -54.23
N THR A 418 -8.68 72.60 -53.63
CA THR A 418 -7.48 71.76 -53.83
C THR A 418 -6.57 71.85 -52.56
N MET A 419 -5.80 70.78 -52.30
CA MET A 419 -4.39 70.66 -51.82
C MET A 419 -3.77 71.51 -50.68
N ASN A 420 -3.09 70.80 -49.76
CA ASN A 420 -1.65 70.91 -49.41
C ASN A 420 -1.27 69.73 -48.46
N SER A 421 -0.33 68.83 -48.78
CA SER A 421 1.15 68.90 -48.60
C SER A 421 1.56 68.93 -47.10
N ALA A 422 2.60 68.28 -46.56
CA ALA A 422 3.73 67.49 -47.06
C ALA A 422 4.54 66.89 -45.85
N THR A 423 5.15 65.70 -46.02
CA THR A 423 6.59 65.41 -45.71
C THR A 423 7.04 65.11 -44.26
N THR A 424 8.02 64.26 -43.87
CA THR A 424 8.80 63.10 -44.39
C THR A 424 9.77 62.64 -43.27
N SER A 425 10.26 61.38 -43.35
CA SER A 425 11.61 60.83 -43.04
C SER A 425 11.60 59.69 -42.01
N GLN A 426 12.01 58.44 -42.27
CA GLN A 426 13.15 57.77 -42.93
C GLN A 426 14.35 57.45 -42.03
N THR A 427 14.72 56.16 -41.98
CA THR A 427 16.06 55.53 -42.13
C THR A 427 15.93 54.04 -41.76
N SER A 428 16.62 53.02 -42.29
CA SER A 428 17.40 52.75 -43.52
C SER A 428 17.92 51.29 -43.46
N HIS A 429 17.87 50.57 -44.59
CA HIS A 429 18.78 49.52 -45.14
C HIS A 429 19.34 48.34 -44.29
N ASP A 430 19.87 47.23 -44.81
CA ASP A 430 19.66 46.33 -45.98
C ASP A 430 20.81 45.27 -45.95
N LEU A 431 20.60 44.11 -46.59
CA LEU A 431 21.58 43.21 -47.24
C LEU A 431 22.64 42.34 -46.50
N SER A 432 22.37 41.01 -46.51
CA SER A 432 23.05 39.98 -47.36
C SER A 432 24.22 39.08 -46.88
N LYS A 433 24.12 37.79 -47.31
CA LYS A 433 25.17 36.78 -47.67
C LYS A 433 25.97 36.13 -46.51
N LEU A 434 26.50 34.89 -46.58
CA LEU A 434 27.00 34.06 -47.68
C LEU A 434 27.15 32.58 -47.23
N SER A 435 27.18 31.65 -48.19
CA SER A 435 27.33 30.19 -48.05
C SER A 435 28.75 29.66 -48.41
N ASN A 436 29.04 28.44 -47.91
CA ASN A 436 29.98 27.39 -48.37
C ASN A 436 31.50 27.65 -48.42
N THR A 437 32.31 26.73 -47.85
CA THR A 437 33.11 25.70 -48.59
C THR A 437 34.06 24.87 -47.68
N GLU A 438 34.07 23.55 -47.94
CA GLU A 438 35.14 22.52 -48.00
C GLU A 438 36.37 22.50 -47.04
N SER A 439 36.70 21.31 -46.49
CA SER A 439 37.77 20.38 -46.97
C SER A 439 38.30 19.40 -45.90
N ASP A 440 38.63 18.18 -46.35
CA ASP A 440 39.21 16.98 -45.69
C ASP A 440 40.73 17.15 -45.35
N PRO A 441 41.37 16.38 -44.43
CA PRO A 441 42.07 15.14 -44.85
C PRO A 441 42.19 13.98 -43.81
N SER A 442 42.06 12.73 -44.31
CA SER A 442 42.83 11.46 -44.09
C SER A 442 43.68 11.20 -42.80
N ARG A 443 43.62 9.98 -42.20
CA ARG A 443 44.54 8.80 -42.41
C ARG A 443 44.49 7.70 -41.30
N GLU A 444 44.29 6.45 -41.75
CA GLU A 444 44.84 5.11 -41.35
C GLU A 444 45.18 4.70 -39.89
N PHE A 445 44.69 3.52 -39.45
CA PHE A 445 45.46 2.29 -39.11
C PHE A 445 44.54 1.11 -38.67
N HIS A 446 44.85 -0.12 -39.12
CA HIS A 446 44.28 -1.45 -38.83
C HIS A 446 45.27 -2.28 -37.95
N PRO A 447 45.08 -3.58 -37.56
CA PRO A 447 43.91 -4.51 -37.55
C PRO A 447 43.79 -5.49 -36.31
N SER A 448 42.74 -6.33 -36.36
CA SER A 448 42.64 -7.77 -36.01
C SER A 448 42.61 -8.26 -34.55
N TYR A 449 41.59 -9.05 -34.19
CA TYR A 449 41.69 -10.52 -34.03
C TYR A 449 40.30 -11.20 -34.13
N SER A 450 40.33 -12.43 -34.64
CA SER A 450 39.23 -13.32 -35.02
C SER A 450 38.70 -14.17 -33.85
N HIS A 451 37.49 -14.74 -33.96
CA HIS A 451 37.26 -16.20 -33.97
C HIS A 451 35.80 -16.58 -34.32
N ASN A 452 35.67 -17.80 -34.84
CA ASN A 452 34.58 -18.35 -35.66
C ASN A 452 33.32 -18.84 -34.90
N PHE A 453 32.20 -18.77 -35.63
CA PHE A 453 30.96 -19.57 -35.68
C PHE A 453 31.02 -21.07 -35.25
N PRO A 454 29.89 -21.78 -34.98
CA PRO A 454 28.60 -21.60 -35.67
C PRO A 454 27.28 -21.72 -34.87
N VAL A 455 26.26 -21.18 -35.53
CA VAL A 455 24.81 -21.39 -35.34
C VAL A 455 24.43 -22.81 -35.71
N GLN A 456 23.55 -23.45 -34.93
CA GLN A 456 22.69 -24.53 -35.44
C GLN A 456 21.33 -24.54 -34.72
N HIS A 457 20.30 -24.23 -35.51
CA HIS A 457 18.87 -24.57 -35.49
C HIS A 457 18.10 -24.82 -34.17
N ASP A 458 17.01 -24.06 -34.03
CA ASP A 458 15.78 -24.36 -33.27
C ASP A 458 15.24 -25.78 -33.52
N PRO A 459 14.48 -26.29 -32.53
CA PRO A 459 13.06 -26.45 -32.79
C PRO A 459 12.20 -25.75 -31.74
N GLU A 460 11.09 -25.18 -32.23
CA GLU A 460 9.95 -24.66 -31.48
C GLU A 460 9.59 -25.59 -30.30
N ILE A 461 9.60 -25.03 -29.10
CA ILE A 461 8.84 -25.55 -27.96
C ILE A 461 7.79 -24.48 -27.65
N GLU A 462 6.54 -24.77 -28.02
CA GLU A 462 5.38 -24.21 -27.34
C GLU A 462 5.45 -24.70 -25.89
N ASP A 463 5.87 -23.83 -24.98
CA ASP A 463 5.69 -24.02 -23.53
C ASP A 463 4.72 -22.94 -23.02
N ASP A 464 3.44 -23.25 -23.17
CA ASP A 464 2.36 -22.73 -22.34
C ASP A 464 2.52 -23.32 -20.94
N ASP A 465 3.48 -22.80 -20.16
CA ASP A 465 3.51 -22.89 -18.70
C ASP A 465 4.61 -21.94 -18.18
N LYS A 466 4.25 -20.67 -18.00
CA LYS A 466 5.06 -19.73 -17.22
C LYS A 466 5.01 -20.16 -15.75
N GLU A 467 5.87 -21.11 -15.37
CA GLU A 467 6.24 -21.32 -13.98
C GLU A 467 6.69 -19.97 -13.39
N PHE A 468 5.98 -19.52 -12.37
CA PHE A 468 6.36 -18.37 -11.55
C PHE A 468 7.66 -18.70 -10.81
N ARG A 469 8.80 -18.56 -11.48
CA ARG A 469 10.12 -18.62 -10.83
C ARG A 469 10.30 -17.37 -9.97
N ILE A 470 9.92 -17.47 -8.70
CA ILE A 470 10.43 -16.58 -7.66
C ILE A 470 11.93 -16.85 -7.61
N LEU A 471 12.75 -15.85 -7.93
CA LEU A 471 14.19 -15.96 -7.75
C LEU A 471 14.47 -16.33 -6.28
N PRO A 472 15.37 -17.29 -6.00
CA PRO A 472 15.91 -17.50 -4.66
C PRO A 472 16.25 -16.16 -4.01
N GLN A 473 16.01 -16.04 -2.70
CA GLN A 473 16.18 -14.81 -1.90
C GLN A 473 17.55 -14.13 -2.12
N GLU A 474 18.56 -14.91 -2.52
CA GLU A 474 19.93 -14.49 -2.83
C GLU A 474 20.08 -13.70 -4.16
N LEU A 475 19.17 -13.86 -5.12
CA LEU A 475 19.26 -13.28 -6.47
C LEU A 475 18.39 -12.02 -6.66
N GLN A 476 17.53 -11.67 -5.69
CA GLN A 476 16.70 -10.47 -5.74
C GLN A 476 17.48 -9.15 -5.62
N PRO A 477 18.52 -9.02 -4.76
CA PRO A 477 19.29 -7.78 -4.65
C PRO A 477 20.06 -7.44 -5.93
N GLU A 478 20.70 -8.42 -6.58
CA GLU A 478 21.45 -8.20 -7.83
C GLU A 478 20.56 -7.77 -9.01
N TYR A 479 19.33 -8.29 -9.09
CA TYR A 479 18.35 -7.88 -10.09
C TYR A 479 17.93 -6.42 -9.89
N LEU A 480 17.71 -6.00 -8.64
CA LEU A 480 17.31 -4.65 -8.29
C LEU A 480 18.45 -3.64 -8.50
N GLU A 481 19.68 -3.97 -8.10
CA GLU A 481 20.86 -3.12 -8.37
C GLU A 481 21.06 -2.92 -9.89
N LYS A 482 20.91 -3.97 -10.71
CA LYS A 482 21.02 -3.86 -12.17
C LYS A 482 19.89 -3.05 -12.81
N LYS A 483 18.64 -3.17 -12.31
CA LYS A 483 17.49 -2.43 -12.86
C LYS A 483 17.58 -0.94 -12.57
N PHE A 484 18.13 -0.54 -11.42
CA PHE A 484 18.15 0.87 -10.99
C PHE A 484 19.50 1.60 -11.19
N ASN A 485 20.64 0.90 -11.32
CA ASN A 485 21.91 1.54 -11.69
C ASN A 485 22.03 1.88 -13.18
N ASN A 486 21.14 1.37 -14.04
CA ASN A 486 21.15 1.66 -15.48
C ASN A 486 20.51 3.02 -15.86
N ASN A 487 20.07 3.83 -14.89
CA ASN A 487 19.49 5.15 -15.16
C ASN A 487 20.50 6.32 -15.09
N ASN A 488 21.80 6.04 -15.05
CA ASN A 488 22.86 7.05 -15.21
C ASN A 488 23.65 6.78 -16.51
N ILE A 489 23.09 7.19 -17.66
CA ILE A 489 23.84 7.48 -18.89
C ILE A 489 23.40 8.86 -19.38
#